data_AF-A0A1H5WBM1-F1
#
_entry.id   AF-A0A1H5WBM1-F1
#
_cell.length_a   1.000
_cell.length_b   1.000
_cell.length_c   1.000
_cell.angle_alpha   90.00
_cell.angle_beta   90.00
_cell.angle_gamma   90.00
#
_symmetry.space_group_name_H-M   'P 1'
#
loop_
_entity.id
_entity.type
_entity.pdbx_description
1 polymer ?
#
loop_
_entity_poly.entity_id
_entity_poly.type
_entity_poly.pdbx_seq_one_letter_code
_entity_poly.pdbx_strand_id
1 'polypeptide(L)' 'MRWQTWIWAVGGAAWLLDAALEARHGHPANAKLAFALAAVFGLAFAFFAQTTKPKR' A
#
# COMPACT_ATOMS: atom_id res chain seq x y z
N MET A 1 17.56 8.25 0.25
CA MET A 1 16.60 7.17 0.57
C MET A 1 15.12 7.59 0.63
N ARG A 2 14.76 8.89 0.77
CA ARG A 2 13.33 9.33 0.81
C ARG A 2 12.53 9.04 -0.47
N TRP A 3 13.18 9.03 -1.64
CA TRP A 3 12.51 8.75 -2.93
C TRP A 3 11.97 7.32 -3.05
N GLN A 4 12.64 6.32 -2.46
CA GLN A 4 12.17 4.93 -2.49
C GLN A 4 10.94 4.71 -1.59
N THR A 5 10.82 5.45 -0.49
CA THR A 5 9.65 5.38 0.40
C THR A 5 8.36 5.81 -0.33
N TRP A 6 8.45 6.74 -1.28
CA TRP A 6 7.30 7.18 -2.07
C TRP A 6 6.73 6.09 -2.99
N ILE A 7 7.57 5.18 -3.50
CA ILE A 7 7.11 4.07 -4.35
C ILE A 7 6.15 3.18 -3.56
N TRP A 8 6.48 2.89 -2.30
CA TRP A 8 5.64 2.10 -1.41
C TRP A 8 4.32 2.82 -1.07
N ALA A 9 4.37 4.12 -0.82
CA ALA A 9 3.18 4.92 -0.54
C ALA A 9 2.22 5.00 -1.75
N VAL A 10 2.78 5.28 -2.95
CA VAL A 10 2.00 5.39 -4.19
C VAL A 10 1.44 4.03 -4.60
N GLY A 11 2.24 2.96 -4.51
CA GLY A 11 1.76 1.61 -4.78
C GLY A 11 0.64 1.18 -3.84
N GLY A 12 0.76 1.47 -2.54
CA GLY A 12 -0.29 1.20 -1.56
C GLY A 12 -1.58 1.97 -1.84
N ALA A 13 -1.48 3.25 -2.21
CA ALA A 13 -2.64 4.07 -2.58
C ALA A 13 -3.34 3.56 -3.84
N ALA A 14 -2.59 3.14 -4.85
CA ALA A 14 -3.15 2.58 -6.08
C ALA A 14 -3.95 1.29 -5.81
N TRP A 15 -3.39 0.36 -5.03
CA TRP A 15 -4.09 -0.87 -4.65
C TRP A 15 -5.31 -0.64 -3.76
N LEU A 16 -5.30 0.39 -2.91
CA LEU A 16 -6.47 0.80 -2.14
C LEU A 16 -7.59 1.34 -3.03
N LEU A 17 -7.24 2.12 -4.06
CA LEU A 17 -8.19 2.63 -5.03
C LEU A 17 -8.79 1.49 -5.86
N ASP A 18 -7.96 0.54 -6.29
CA ASP A 18 -8.34 -0.66 -7.02
C ASP A 18 -9.30 -1.53 -6.19
N ALA A 19 -8.98 -1.77 -4.92
CA ALA A 19 -9.86 -2.49 -3.99
C ALA A 19 -11.23 -1.82 -3.86
N ALA A 20 -11.27 -0.48 -3.80
CA ALA A 20 -12.52 0.27 -3.72
C ALA A 20 -13.33 0.21 -5.03
N LEU A 21 -12.66 0.20 -6.19
CA LEU A 21 -13.29 0.05 -7.49
C LEU A 21 -13.86 -1.36 -7.67
N GLU A 22 -13.08 -2.40 -7.39
CA GLU A 22 -13.49 -3.81 -7.48
C GLU A 22 -14.65 -4.12 -6.52
N ALA A 23 -14.64 -3.53 -5.31
CA ALA A 23 -15.75 -3.64 -4.36
C ALA A 23 -17.04 -3.01 -4.89
N ARG A 24 -16.94 -1.88 -5.60
CA ARG A 24 -18.09 -1.21 -6.24
C ARG A 24 -18.60 -1.96 -7.47
N HIS A 25 -17.73 -2.63 -8.22
CA HIS A 25 -18.09 -3.40 -9.42
C HIS A 25 -18.63 -4.81 -9.10
N GLY A 26 -18.66 -5.21 -7.82
CA GLY A 26 -19.23 -6.50 -7.41
C GLY A 26 -18.27 -7.68 -7.58
N HIS A 27 -16.95 -7.44 -7.58
CA HIS A 27 -15.91 -8.46 -7.63
C HIS A 27 -15.22 -8.62 -6.26
N PRO A 28 -15.87 -9.27 -5.28
CA PRO A 28 -15.39 -9.30 -3.89
C PRO A 28 -14.07 -10.08 -3.70
N ALA A 29 -13.75 -11.01 -4.60
CA ALA A 29 -12.48 -11.75 -4.55
C ALA A 29 -11.30 -10.83 -4.92
N ASN A 30 -11.43 -10.05 -5.99
CA ASN A 30 -10.42 -9.11 -6.44
C ASN A 30 -10.24 -7.98 -5.43
N ALA A 31 -11.33 -7.45 -4.87
CA ALA A 31 -11.29 -6.41 -3.85
C ALA A 31 -10.50 -6.85 -2.61
N LYS A 32 -10.67 -8.10 -2.14
CA LYS A 32 -9.90 -8.65 -1.02
C LYS A 32 -8.41 -8.78 -1.36
N LEU A 33 -8.10 -9.21 -2.58
CA LEU A 33 -6.73 -9.40 -3.04
C LEU A 33 -6.01 -8.06 -3.17
N ALA A 34 -6.67 -7.07 -3.78
CA ALA A 34 -6.19 -5.69 -3.89
C ALA A 34 -6.00 -5.05 -2.50
N PHE A 35 -6.92 -5.28 -1.56
CA PHE A 35 -6.77 -4.79 -0.18
C PHE A 35 -5.59 -5.46 0.54
N ALA A 36 -5.38 -6.76 0.34
CA ALA A 36 -4.22 -7.46 0.89
C ALA A 36 -2.90 -6.91 0.34
N LEU A 37 -2.85 -6.61 -0.97
CA LEU A 37 -1.72 -5.93 -1.60
C LEU A 37 -1.50 -4.54 -1.00
N ALA A 38 -2.55 -3.73 -0.86
CA ALA A 38 -2.46 -2.42 -0.23
C ALA A 38 -1.90 -2.50 1.20
N ALA A 39 -2.32 -3.50 1.99
CA ALA A 39 -1.81 -3.72 3.34
C ALA A 39 -0.33 -4.08 3.36
N VAL A 40 0.13 -4.95 2.44
CA VAL A 40 1.56 -5.30 2.30
C VAL A 40 2.39 -4.07 1.93
N PHE A 41 1.91 -3.25 0.99
CA PHE A 41 2.56 -1.99 0.63
C PHE A 41 2.61 -1.00 1.80
N GLY A 42 1.53 -0.91 2.60
CA GLY A 42 1.49 -0.09 3.80
C GLY A 42 2.48 -0.55 4.88
N LEU A 43 2.63 -1.85 5.09
CA LEU A 43 3.62 -2.43 5.99
C LEU A 43 5.06 -2.16 5.49
N ALA A 44 5.30 -2.37 4.19
CA ALA A 44 6.59 -2.06 3.58
C ALA A 44 6.94 -0.57 3.75
N PHE A 45 5.96 0.32 3.52
CA PHE A 45 6.12 1.75 3.76
C PHE A 45 6.47 2.06 5.22
N ALA A 46 5.73 1.51 6.19
CA ALA A 46 5.97 1.73 7.61
C ALA A 46 7.36 1.24 8.04
N PHE A 47 7.78 0.06 7.55
CA PHE A 47 9.10 -0.50 7.82
C PHE A 47 10.22 0.37 7.24
N PHE A 48 10.11 0.76 5.97
CA PHE A 48 11.09 1.66 5.34
C PHE A 48 11.12 3.06 5.97
N ALA A 49 9.97 3.57 6.42
CA ALA A 49 9.88 4.84 7.14
C ALA A 49 10.52 4.76 8.53
N GLN A 50 10.46 3.61 9.20
CA GLN A 50 11.15 3.39 10.47
C GLN A 50 12.66 3.24 10.31
N THR A 51 13.14 2.49 9.30
CA THR A 51 14.59 2.31 9.06
C THR A 51 15.29 3.58 8.62
N THR A 52 14.55 4.53 8.03
CA THR A 52 15.09 5.83 7.59
C THR A 52 14.98 6.93 8.65
N LYS A 53 14.37 6.65 9.81
CA LYS A 53 14.40 7.59 10.95
C LYS A 53 15.80 7.55 11.59
N PRO A 54 16.55 8.67 11.63
CA PRO A 54 17.81 8.71 12.36
C PRO A 54 17.54 8.43 13.84
N LYS A 55 18.30 7.49 14.42
CA LYS A 55 18.35 7.30 15.88
C LYS A 55 18.77 8.65 16.47
N ARG A 56 17.85 9.33 17.15
CA ARG A 56 18.15 10.50 17.98
C ARG A 56 18.94 10.07 19.20
#